data_AF-E4U6L3-F1
#
_entry.id   AF-E4U6L3-F1
#
_cell.length_a   1.000
_cell.length_b   1.000
_cell.length_c   1.000
_cell.angle_alpha   90.00
_cell.angle_beta   90.00
_cell.angle_gamma   90.00
#
_symmetry.space_group_name_H-M   'P 1'
#
loop_
_entity.id
_entity.type
_entity.pdbx_description
1 polymer ?
#
loop_
_entity_poly.entity_id
_entity_poly.type
_entity_poly.pdbx_seq_one_letter_code
_entity_poly.pdbx_strand_id
1 'polypeptide(L)'
;MSERAVRLLQGYLWVPQERAWDPQLELPATLDLGEADAVLLVDPIRPPFAFFDDGTPTASQRFYQLTALVLTDRDPNALHPWVAALQERLAPVLEATPAGVGWLLFEDLRAL
;
A
#
# COMPACT_ATOMS: atom_id res chain seq x y z
N MET A 1 25.28 3.56 15.26
CA MET A 1 24.82 4.05 13.94
C MET A 1 23.50 4.77 14.17
N SER A 2 23.19 5.84 13.43
CA SER A 2 21.90 6.55 13.61
C SER A 2 20.84 5.87 12.75
N GLU A 3 19.65 5.65 13.32
CA GLU A 3 18.49 5.21 12.55
C GLU A 3 18.13 6.24 11.47
N ARG A 4 17.58 5.75 10.35
CA ARG A 4 17.07 6.55 9.26
C ARG A 4 15.69 6.05 8.84
N ALA A 5 14.89 6.95 8.28
CA ALA A 5 13.59 6.61 7.74
C ALA A 5 13.73 6.07 6.31
N VAL A 6 13.14 4.91 6.06
CA VAL A 6 13.08 4.27 4.74
C VAL A 6 11.63 4.13 4.31
N ARG A 7 11.32 4.61 3.09
CA ARG A 7 9.99 4.49 2.48
C ARG A 7 9.98 3.28 1.56
N LEU A 8 9.09 2.34 1.84
CA LEU A 8 8.87 1.13 1.07
C LEU A 8 7.53 1.27 0.35
N LEU A 9 7.59 1.51 -0.96
CA LEU A 9 6.40 1.65 -1.79
C LEU A 9 5.75 0.28 -2.01
N GLN A 10 4.49 0.13 -1.58
CA GLN A 10 3.79 -1.16 -1.58
C GLN A 10 2.90 -1.32 -2.82
N GLY A 11 2.23 -0.24 -3.24
CA GLY A 11 1.34 -0.27 -4.39
C GLY A 11 0.27 0.81 -4.34
N TYR A 12 -0.90 0.47 -4.87
CA TYR A 12 -2.03 1.40 -5.02
C TYR A 12 -3.31 0.84 -4.41
N LEU A 13 -4.18 1.74 -4.00
CA LEU A 13 -5.54 1.45 -3.53
C LEU A 13 -6.50 2.45 -4.18
N TRP A 14 -7.70 2.01 -4.55
CA TRP A 14 -8.71 2.88 -5.12
C TRP A 14 -10.11 2.60 -4.59
N VAL A 15 -10.91 3.66 -4.56
CA VAL A 15 -12.24 3.68 -3.95
C VAL A 15 -13.18 4.46 -4.88
N PRO A 16 -14.43 4.04 -5.08
CA PRO A 16 -15.40 4.80 -5.86
C PRO A 16 -15.54 6.22 -5.30
N GLN A 17 -15.64 7.22 -6.17
CA GLN A 17 -15.68 8.64 -5.75
C GLN A 17 -16.87 8.95 -4.85
N GLU A 18 -18.01 8.35 -5.13
CA GLU A 18 -19.27 8.50 -4.42
C GLU A 18 -19.31 7.76 -3.08
N ARG A 19 -18.34 6.89 -2.80
CA ARG A 19 -18.30 6.13 -1.55
C ARG A 19 -17.63 6.94 -0.44
N ALA A 20 -18.36 7.12 0.66
CA ALA A 20 -17.84 7.70 1.89
C ALA A 20 -17.00 6.67 2.70
N TRP A 21 -15.84 6.31 2.16
CA TRP A 21 -14.84 5.48 2.84
C TRP A 21 -13.46 6.14 2.67
N ASP A 22 -12.74 6.27 3.78
CA ASP A 22 -11.44 6.96 3.84
C ASP A 22 -10.35 5.99 4.30
N PRO A 23 -9.44 5.58 3.41
CA PRO A 23 -8.41 4.61 3.76
C PRO A 23 -7.48 5.09 4.88
N GLN A 24 -7.33 6.41 5.11
CA GLN A 24 -6.50 6.91 6.21
C GLN A 24 -7.11 6.63 7.59
N LEU A 25 -8.44 6.51 7.67
CA LEU A 25 -9.17 6.24 8.91
C LEU A 25 -9.45 4.74 9.09
N GLU A 26 -9.53 4.02 7.98
CA GLU A 26 -10.04 2.65 7.92
C GLU A 26 -8.91 1.61 7.90
N LEU A 27 -7.73 1.97 7.41
CA LEU A 27 -6.56 1.11 7.44
C LEU A 27 -5.78 1.30 8.76
N PRO A 28 -5.08 0.27 9.24
CA PRO A 28 -4.23 0.40 10.41
C PRO A 28 -3.11 1.41 10.16
N ALA A 29 -2.90 2.33 11.10
CA ALA A 29 -1.83 3.33 11.02
C ALA A 29 -0.43 2.71 11.07
N THR A 30 -0.30 1.53 11.71
CA THR A 30 0.97 0.81 11.88
C THR A 30 0.79 -0.69 11.67
N LEU A 31 1.82 -1.34 11.15
CA LEU A 31 1.92 -2.80 11.00
C LEU A 31 3.15 -3.31 11.75
N ASP A 32 2.96 -4.37 12.54
CA ASP A 32 4.03 -5.08 13.24
C ASP A 32 4.70 -6.11 12.31
N LEU A 33 5.98 -5.89 12.01
CA LEU A 33 6.80 -6.76 11.17
C LEU A 33 7.62 -7.78 12.00
N GLY A 34 7.35 -7.88 13.30
CA GLY A 34 8.02 -8.75 14.28
C GLY A 34 9.33 -8.15 14.82
N GLU A 35 10.13 -7.53 13.95
CA GLU A 35 11.42 -6.91 14.34
C GLU A 35 11.38 -5.37 14.32
N ALA A 36 10.35 -4.79 13.70
CA ALA A 36 10.16 -3.35 13.56
C ALA A 36 8.68 -3.03 13.30
N ASP A 37 8.27 -1.81 13.65
CA ASP A 37 6.98 -1.28 13.25
C ASP A 37 7.12 -0.49 11.94
N ALA A 38 6.13 -0.66 11.06
CA ALA A 38 5.97 0.14 9.86
C ALA A 38 4.77 1.07 9.99
N VAL A 39 4.97 2.37 9.78
CA VAL A 39 3.88 3.33 9.66
C VAL A 39 3.30 3.25 8.25
N LEU A 40 2.01 2.98 8.13
CA LEU A 40 1.32 2.96 6.84
C LEU A 40 0.91 4.38 6.45
N LEU A 41 1.42 4.83 5.31
CA LEU A 41 1.10 6.11 4.71
C LEU A 41 0.21 5.88 3.49
N VAL A 42 -0.87 6.64 3.43
CA VAL A 42 -1.86 6.57 2.36
C VAL A 42 -2.01 7.95 1.74
N ASP A 43 -1.43 8.13 0.56
CA ASP A 43 -1.35 9.44 -0.09
C ASP A 43 -2.28 9.49 -1.31
N PRO A 44 -3.20 10.47 -1.44
CA PRO A 44 -4.04 10.57 -2.63
C PRO A 44 -3.20 10.92 -3.87
N ILE A 45 -3.47 10.23 -4.98
CA ILE A 45 -2.77 10.42 -6.26
C ILE A 45 -3.75 10.50 -7.42
N ARG A 46 -3.26 10.96 -8.57
CA ARG A 46 -3.97 10.76 -9.84
C ARG A 46 -3.91 9.28 -10.23
N PRO A 47 -4.93 8.74 -10.92
CA PRO A 47 -4.88 7.37 -11.41
C PRO A 47 -3.58 7.10 -12.21
N PRO A 48 -2.83 6.05 -11.88
CA PRO A 48 -1.57 5.73 -12.57
C PRO A 48 -1.79 5.15 -13.97
N PHE A 49 -3.03 4.77 -14.30
CA PHE A 49 -3.48 4.29 -15.60
C PHE A 49 -4.90 4.80 -15.90
N ALA A 50 -5.28 4.82 -17.19
CA ALA A 50 -6.55 5.41 -17.63
C ALA A 50 -7.75 4.45 -17.57
N PHE A 51 -7.50 3.14 -17.75
CA PHE A 51 -8.52 2.10 -17.77
C PHE A 51 -8.07 0.88 -16.99
N PHE A 52 -9.01 0.20 -16.34
CA PHE A 52 -8.78 -1.12 -15.75
C PHE A 52 -8.68 -2.21 -16.83
N ASP A 53 -8.29 -3.42 -16.42
CA ASP A 53 -8.13 -4.57 -17.33
C ASP A 53 -9.44 -4.96 -18.05
N ASP A 54 -10.60 -4.61 -17.48
CA ASP A 54 -11.93 -4.81 -18.08
C ASP A 54 -12.34 -3.69 -19.04
N GLY A 55 -11.49 -2.68 -19.23
CA GLY A 55 -11.73 -1.52 -20.10
C GLY A 55 -12.54 -0.39 -19.44
N THR A 56 -12.92 -0.51 -18.16
CA THR A 56 -13.65 0.56 -17.46
C THR A 56 -12.71 1.73 -17.10
N PRO A 57 -13.18 2.99 -17.14
CA PRO A 57 -12.34 4.14 -16.86
C PRO A 57 -12.04 4.31 -15.37
N THR A 58 -10.77 4.57 -15.03
CA THR A 58 -10.32 4.82 -13.66
C THR A 58 -10.76 6.18 -13.10
N ALA A 59 -11.20 7.09 -13.97
CA ALA A 59 -11.62 8.44 -13.61
C ALA A 59 -12.83 8.48 -12.67
N SER A 60 -13.56 7.37 -12.50
CA SER A 60 -14.65 7.21 -11.52
C SER A 60 -14.16 6.91 -10.10
N GLN A 61 -12.86 6.70 -9.91
CA GLN A 61 -12.27 6.27 -8.64
C GLN A 61 -11.36 7.36 -8.07
N ARG A 62 -11.16 7.31 -6.75
CA ARG A 62 -10.11 8.02 -6.01
C ARG A 62 -8.97 7.06 -5.79
N PHE A 63 -7.77 7.42 -6.22
CA PHE A 63 -6.57 6.59 -6.07
C PHE A 63 -5.70 7.08 -4.93
N TYR A 64 -5.03 6.13 -4.30
CA TYR A 64 -4.09 6.33 -3.22
C TYR A 64 -2.84 5.50 -3.44
N GLN A 65 -1.69 6.05 -3.09
CA GLN A 65 -0.43 5.35 -2.99
C GLN A 65 -0.27 4.79 -1.57
N LEU A 66 0.05 3.51 -1.46
CA LEU A 66 0.36 2.86 -0.19
C LEU A 66 1.88 2.80 0.01
N THR A 67 2.37 3.41 1.09
CA THR A 67 3.80 3.41 1.45
C THR A 67 3.98 2.99 2.90
N ALA A 68 4.86 2.05 3.18
CA ALA A 68 5.29 1.72 4.53
C ALA A 68 6.55 2.50 4.89
N LEU A 69 6.54 3.21 6.01
CA LEU A 69 7.69 3.93 6.54
C LEU A 69 8.27 3.15 7.72
N VAL A 70 9.54 2.76 7.62
CA VAL A 70 10.28 2.07 8.70
C VAL A 70 11.46 2.91 9.16
N LEU A 71 11.73 2.91 10.46
CA LEU A 71 12.96 3.46 11.03
C LEU A 71 13.96 2.32 11.22
N THR A 72 15.17 2.47 10.67
CA THR A 72 16.17 1.42 10.72
C THR A 72 17.57 1.95 10.45
N ASP A 73 18.58 1.31 11.02
CA ASP A 73 19.99 1.51 10.69
C ASP A 73 20.52 0.45 9.70
N ARG A 74 19.68 -0.52 9.29
CA ARG A 74 20.03 -1.58 8.34
C ARG A 74 20.31 -1.03 6.95
N ASP A 75 21.15 -1.73 6.19
CA ASP A 75 21.36 -1.49 4.77
C ASP A 75 20.06 -1.76 3.98
N PRO A 76 19.72 -0.99 2.91
CA PRO A 76 18.49 -1.21 2.17
C PRO A 76 18.37 -2.62 1.58
N ASN A 77 19.50 -3.24 1.19
CA ASN A 77 19.51 -4.58 0.62
C ASN A 77 19.18 -5.67 1.67
N ALA A 78 19.27 -5.33 2.96
CA ALA A 78 18.90 -6.21 4.06
C ALA A 78 17.41 -6.09 4.46
N LEU A 79 16.62 -5.25 3.78
CA LEU A 79 15.21 -5.03 4.11
C LEU A 79 14.25 -5.99 3.39
N HIS A 80 14.74 -6.88 2.51
CA HIS A 80 13.90 -7.86 1.83
C HIS A 80 12.98 -8.67 2.77
N PRO A 81 13.44 -9.16 3.94
CA PRO A 81 12.55 -9.86 4.87
C PRO A 81 11.41 -8.98 5.39
N TRP A 82 11.65 -7.68 5.58
CA TRP A 82 10.62 -6.74 6.03
C TRP A 82 9.63 -6.41 4.91
N VAL A 83 10.06 -6.39 3.66
CA VAL A 83 9.15 -6.27 2.51
C VAL A 83 8.21 -7.46 2.44
N ALA A 84 8.74 -8.69 2.56
CA ALA A 84 7.92 -9.89 2.59
C ALA A 84 6.93 -9.90 3.78
N ALA A 85 7.40 -9.56 4.99
CA ALA A 85 6.54 -9.45 6.17
C ALA A 85 5.46 -8.37 6.01
N LEU A 86 5.80 -7.22 5.41
CA LEU A 86 4.85 -6.16 5.11
C LEU A 86 3.71 -6.67 4.22
N GLN A 87 4.05 -7.45 3.20
CA GLN A 87 3.10 -8.01 2.26
C GLN A 87 2.17 -9.02 2.92
N GLU A 88 2.73 -9.96 3.68
CA GLU A 88 1.97 -10.93 4.47
C GLU A 88 1.00 -10.27 5.47
N ARG A 89 1.36 -9.10 6.00
CA ARG A 89 0.54 -8.33 6.94
C ARG A 89 -0.48 -7.42 6.26
N LEU A 90 -0.12 -6.85 5.12
CA LEU A 90 -0.97 -5.91 4.38
C LEU A 90 -2.05 -6.62 3.58
N ALA A 91 -1.77 -7.80 3.00
CA ALA A 91 -2.74 -8.59 2.25
C ALA A 91 -4.07 -8.82 3.00
N PRO A 92 -4.10 -9.41 4.22
CA PRO A 92 -5.36 -9.64 4.94
C PRO A 92 -6.09 -8.34 5.31
N VAL A 93 -5.36 -7.25 5.52
CA VAL A 93 -5.93 -5.92 5.78
C VAL A 93 -6.68 -5.43 4.53
N LEU A 94 -6.08 -5.58 3.36
CA LEU A 94 -6.67 -5.17 2.08
C LEU A 94 -7.82 -6.10 1.65
N GLU A 95 -7.71 -7.41 1.90
CA GLU A 95 -8.78 -8.38 1.66
C GLU A 95 -10.02 -8.12 2.52
N ALA A 96 -9.84 -7.57 3.72
CA ALA A 96 -10.94 -7.20 4.62
C ALA A 96 -11.63 -5.87 4.25
N THR A 97 -11.14 -5.15 3.24
CA THR A 97 -11.77 -3.89 2.81
C THR A 97 -13.15 -4.12 2.18
N PRO A 98 -14.07 -3.13 2.24
CA PRO A 98 -15.41 -3.28 1.68
C PRO A 98 -15.42 -3.59 0.18
N ALA A 99 -16.39 -4.40 -0.27
CA ALA A 99 -16.55 -4.74 -1.67
C ALA A 99 -16.58 -3.49 -2.57
N GLY A 100 -15.72 -3.46 -3.59
CA GLY A 100 -15.55 -2.32 -4.51
C GLY A 100 -14.42 -1.36 -4.12
N VAL A 101 -13.79 -1.53 -2.95
CA VAL A 101 -12.42 -1.05 -2.76
C VAL A 101 -11.51 -2.00 -3.54
N GLY A 102 -10.68 -1.44 -4.41
CA GLY A 102 -9.69 -2.22 -5.14
C GLY A 102 -8.28 -1.82 -4.74
N TRP A 103 -7.34 -2.72 -4.99
CA TRP A 103 -5.94 -2.52 -4.66
C TRP A 103 -5.05 -3.32 -5.61
N LEU A 104 -3.79 -2.91 -5.70
CA LEU A 104 -2.75 -3.57 -6.48
C LEU A 104 -1.44 -3.43 -5.71
N LEU A 105 -0.89 -4.55 -5.25
CA LEU A 105 0.44 -4.57 -4.65
C LEU A 105 1.48 -4.84 -5.75
N PHE A 106 2.68 -4.26 -5.62
CA PHE A 106 3.70 -4.39 -6.66
C PHE A 106 4.26 -5.80 -6.84
N GLU A 107 4.06 -6.71 -5.89
CA GLU A 107 4.34 -8.13 -6.08
C GLU A 107 3.37 -8.83 -7.02
N ASP A 108 2.14 -8.31 -7.16
CA ASP A 108 1.14 -8.83 -8.10
C ASP A 108 1.45 -8.44 -9.54
N LEU A 109 2.38 -7.50 -9.73
CA LEU A 109 2.88 -7.14 -11.05
C LEU A 109 3.77 -8.27 -11.58
N ARG A 110 3.31 -8.88 -12.68
CA ARG A 110 4.06 -9.91 -13.38
C ARG A 110 5.34 -9.33 -13.99
N ALA A 111 6.41 -10.12 -13.99
CA ALA A 111 7.62 -9.80 -14.73
C ALA A 111 7.30 -9.62 -16.23
N LEU A 112 7.95 -8.63 -16.85
CA LEU A 112 7.87 -8.36 -18.29
C LEU A 112 8.61 -9.42 -19.12
#